data_AF-A0A3B4E4H0-F1
#
_entry.id   AF-A0A3B4E4H0-F1
#
_cell.length_a   1.000
_cell.length_b   1.000
_cell.length_c   1.000
_cell.angle_alpha   90.00
_cell.angle_beta   90.00
_cell.angle_gamma   90.00
#
_symmetry.space_group_name_H-M   'P 1'
#
loop_
_entity.id
_entity.type
_entity.pdbx_description
1 polymer ?
#
loop_
_entity_poly.entity_id
_entity_poly.type
_entity_poly.pdbx_seq_one_letter_code
_entity_poly.pdbx_strand_id
1 'polypeptide(L)'
;SQQHTISTIYSASGTLKVNPFKMYSFFLPDSVTEEITLNLPAEQALCVCRLVCRRWKAVVDSASFWREKCRREGLKPRCITTELGDWRGWKTFYFLFKEPRNLLKNPSAGENFSGWEIIRNGGDGWITDRIFAPHPDKTVTKCFLTSYRLCLKRQLIDLEKEGYSPAILDEMQPDIVISDWYAPRRDCGSQYDICIELLNQFQEAVQTLQPESVIFPQWNDQPWKEMTHVFKDYGRGVRFIRFTHGGRDTQFWAGYYGIRVTSSSVKVCLTAE
;
A
#
# COMPACT_ATOMS: atom_id res chain seq x y z
N SER A 1 -14.48 14.18 66.47
CA SER A 1 -15.12 15.50 66.25
C SER A 1 -16.33 15.29 65.35
N GLN A 2 -17.35 16.12 65.56
CA GLN A 2 -18.77 15.93 65.26
C GLN A 2 -19.20 15.63 63.81
N GLN A 3 -20.34 14.93 63.72
CA GLN A 3 -21.22 14.74 62.57
C GLN A 3 -22.14 15.96 62.30
N HIS A 4 -22.74 15.92 61.09
CA HIS A 4 -23.96 16.61 60.62
C HIS A 4 -23.84 18.11 60.33
N THR A 5 -24.35 18.63 59.20
CA THR A 5 -25.80 18.85 59.04
C THR A 5 -26.20 19.03 57.56
N ILE A 6 -27.30 18.38 57.21
CA ILE A 6 -28.09 18.52 55.99
C ILE A 6 -28.79 19.88 56.01
N SER A 7 -28.55 20.74 55.02
CA SER A 7 -29.37 21.95 54.82
C SER A 7 -30.39 21.71 53.71
N THR A 8 -31.55 21.24 54.11
CA THR A 8 -32.80 21.27 53.33
C THR A 8 -33.20 22.72 53.13
N ILE A 9 -33.23 23.20 51.88
CA ILE A 9 -33.87 24.47 51.54
C ILE A 9 -35.28 24.15 51.03
N TYR A 10 -36.27 24.30 51.90
CA TYR A 10 -37.66 24.44 51.50
C TYR A 10 -37.89 25.86 50.98
N SER A 11 -38.50 25.95 49.80
CA SER A 11 -38.94 27.20 49.17
C SER A 11 -40.10 27.83 49.93
N ALA A 12 -40.00 29.12 50.25
CA ALA A 12 -41.16 29.98 50.45
C ALA A 12 -41.33 30.82 49.18
N SER A 13 -42.54 30.82 48.61
CA SER A 13 -42.93 31.35 47.30
C SER A 13 -42.55 30.46 46.09
N GLY A 14 -43.59 30.13 45.31
CA GLY A 14 -43.58 29.08 44.30
C GLY A 14 -42.71 29.36 43.08
N THR A 15 -42.54 28.28 42.31
CA THR A 15 -41.62 28.05 41.18
C THR A 15 -40.23 27.58 41.60
N LEU A 16 -40.09 26.25 41.71
CA LEU A 16 -38.85 25.58 41.33
C LEU A 16 -38.50 26.04 39.91
N LYS A 17 -37.59 27.00 39.78
CA LYS A 17 -36.87 27.21 38.53
C LYS A 17 -35.92 26.03 38.35
N VAL A 18 -36.49 24.90 37.95
CA VAL A 18 -35.73 23.91 37.19
C VAL A 18 -35.21 24.67 36.00
N ASN A 19 -33.90 24.88 35.96
CA ASN A 19 -33.26 25.55 34.84
C ASN A 19 -33.52 24.70 33.58
N PRO A 20 -34.41 25.11 32.66
CA PRO A 20 -34.86 24.24 31.58
C PRO A 20 -33.72 23.96 30.57
N PHE A 21 -32.63 24.71 30.66
CA PHE A 21 -31.44 24.54 29.82
C PHE A 21 -30.45 23.47 30.31
N LYS A 22 -30.64 22.88 31.50
CA LYS A 22 -29.78 21.77 31.97
C LYS A 22 -30.30 20.38 31.63
N MET A 23 -31.48 20.28 31.00
CA MET A 23 -32.15 19.01 30.70
C MET A 23 -32.42 18.79 29.21
N TYR A 24 -31.67 19.46 28.34
CA TYR A 24 -31.58 19.17 26.91
C TYR A 24 -30.12 19.12 26.48
N SER A 25 -29.34 18.23 27.11
CA SER A 25 -28.23 17.64 26.36
C SER A 25 -28.87 16.86 25.23
N PHE A 26 -28.97 17.47 24.05
CA PHE A 26 -29.37 16.82 22.81
C PHE A 26 -28.38 15.69 22.52
N PHE A 27 -28.58 14.55 23.18
CA PHE A 27 -27.86 13.33 22.85
C PHE A 27 -28.44 12.84 21.54
N LEU A 28 -27.73 13.13 20.44
CA LEU A 28 -28.09 12.63 19.11
C LEU A 28 -28.22 11.09 19.16
N PRO A 29 -29.20 10.49 18.46
CA PRO A 29 -29.27 9.05 18.24
C PRO A 29 -27.96 8.48 17.68
N ASP A 30 -27.68 7.19 17.92
CA ASP A 30 -26.43 6.55 17.47
C ASP A 30 -26.35 6.57 15.95
N SER A 31 -27.48 6.34 15.28
CA SER A 31 -27.60 6.42 13.82
C SER A 31 -27.24 7.81 13.27
N VAL A 32 -27.63 8.88 13.96
CA VAL A 32 -27.28 10.25 13.55
C VAL A 32 -25.80 10.53 13.80
N THR A 33 -25.27 10.04 14.92
CA THR A 33 -23.83 10.15 15.23
C THR A 33 -23.01 9.40 14.19
N GLU A 34 -23.41 8.18 13.85
CA GLU A 34 -22.80 7.35 12.81
C GLU A 34 -22.82 8.08 11.47
N GLU A 35 -23.97 8.59 11.04
CA GLU A 35 -24.11 9.35 9.79
C GLU A 35 -23.18 10.56 9.75
N ILE A 36 -23.13 11.37 10.81
CA ILE A 36 -22.22 12.52 10.90
C ILE A 36 -20.77 12.05 10.76
N THR A 37 -20.37 11.02 11.50
CA THR A 37 -18.99 10.53 11.48
C THR A 37 -18.59 9.86 10.17
N LEU A 38 -19.52 9.23 9.45
CA LEU A 38 -19.28 8.59 8.16
C LEU A 38 -18.93 9.61 7.08
N ASN A 39 -19.49 10.82 7.18
CA ASN A 39 -19.21 11.94 6.28
C ASN A 39 -17.88 12.65 6.58
N LEU A 40 -17.13 12.22 7.61
CA LEU A 40 -15.82 12.77 7.96
C LEU A 40 -14.67 11.87 7.45
N PRO A 41 -13.47 12.44 7.24
CA PRO A 41 -12.26 11.66 7.01
C PRO A 41 -12.01 10.63 8.12
N ALA A 42 -11.47 9.46 7.77
CA ALA A 42 -11.26 8.35 8.71
C ALA A 42 -10.35 8.74 9.88
N GLU A 43 -9.35 9.58 9.62
CA GLU A 43 -8.42 10.12 10.59
C GLU A 43 -9.15 11.02 11.58
N GLN A 44 -10.08 11.86 11.11
CA GLN A 44 -10.88 12.71 11.99
C GLN A 44 -11.82 11.87 12.85
N ALA A 45 -12.45 10.85 12.28
CA ALA A 45 -13.29 9.91 13.03
C ALA A 45 -12.49 9.25 14.18
N LEU A 46 -11.26 8.82 13.91
CA LEU A 46 -10.41 8.13 14.88
C LEU A 46 -9.72 9.03 15.91
N CYS A 47 -9.21 10.17 15.48
CA CYS A 47 -8.36 11.04 16.30
C CYS A 47 -9.15 12.15 17.00
N VAL A 48 -10.34 12.50 16.52
CA VAL A 48 -11.16 13.59 17.08
C VAL A 48 -12.48 13.04 17.59
N CYS A 49 -13.31 12.49 16.70
CA CYS A 49 -14.68 12.07 17.03
C CYS A 49 -14.70 11.01 18.14
N ARG A 50 -13.80 10.03 18.06
CA ARG A 50 -13.63 8.98 19.06
C ARG A 50 -13.31 9.50 20.47
N LEU A 51 -12.75 10.70 20.61
CA LEU A 51 -12.38 11.31 21.89
C LEU A 51 -13.47 12.20 22.48
N VAL A 52 -14.53 12.52 21.73
CA VAL A 52 -15.62 13.42 22.17
C VAL A 52 -16.35 12.88 23.40
N CYS A 53 -16.83 11.63 23.32
CA CYS A 53 -17.49 10.95 24.44
C CYS A 53 -17.53 9.43 24.23
N ARG A 54 -17.94 8.68 25.28
CA ARG A 54 -18.05 7.21 25.23
C ARG A 54 -18.97 6.69 24.12
N ARG A 55 -20.03 7.43 23.80
CA ARG A 55 -21.01 7.07 22.76
C ARG A 55 -20.40 7.18 21.37
N TRP A 56 -19.74 8.30 21.07
CA TRP A 56 -19.02 8.49 19.79
C TRP A 56 -17.90 7.47 19.63
N LYS A 57 -17.17 7.16 20.71
CA LYS A 57 -16.19 6.08 20.72
C LYS A 57 -16.82 4.73 20.35
N ALA A 58 -17.99 4.39 20.89
CA ALA A 58 -18.67 3.14 20.60
C ALA A 58 -19.11 3.04 19.13
N VAL A 59 -19.56 4.14 18.54
CA VAL A 59 -19.90 4.22 17.10
C VAL A 59 -18.65 4.01 16.24
N VAL A 60 -17.57 4.75 16.49
CA VAL A 60 -16.32 4.64 15.70
C VAL A 60 -15.61 3.29 15.91
N ASP A 61 -15.72 2.69 17.10
CA ASP A 61 -15.19 1.35 17.41
C ASP A 61 -16.19 0.23 17.05
N SER A 62 -17.18 0.50 16.18
CA SER A 62 -18.11 -0.51 15.67
C SER A 62 -17.65 -1.06 14.32
N ALA A 63 -17.86 -2.35 14.08
CA ALA A 63 -17.57 -2.96 12.78
C ALA A 63 -18.53 -2.43 11.68
N SER A 64 -19.78 -2.11 12.03
CA SER A 64 -20.76 -1.55 11.09
C SER A 64 -20.30 -0.22 10.52
N PHE A 65 -19.76 0.66 11.36
CA PHE A 65 -19.23 1.96 10.92
C PHE A 65 -18.16 1.80 9.84
N TRP A 66 -17.14 0.95 10.07
CA TRP A 66 -16.06 0.77 9.09
C TRP A 66 -16.53 0.04 7.83
N ARG A 67 -17.43 -0.94 7.93
CA ARG A 67 -18.07 -1.58 6.76
C ARG A 67 -18.79 -0.56 5.90
N GLU A 68 -19.58 0.29 6.54
CA GLU A 68 -20.36 1.31 5.87
C GLU A 68 -19.46 2.39 5.26
N LYS A 69 -18.37 2.76 5.94
CA LYS A 69 -17.36 3.67 5.42
C LYS A 69 -16.68 3.10 4.17
N CYS A 70 -16.24 1.84 4.22
CA CYS A 70 -15.71 1.13 3.05
C CYS A 70 -16.72 1.16 1.89
N ARG A 71 -17.99 0.82 2.15
CA ARG A 71 -19.06 0.80 1.15
C ARG A 71 -19.27 2.16 0.48
N ARG A 72 -19.36 3.25 1.26
CA ARG A 72 -19.56 4.62 0.74
C ARG A 72 -18.40 5.09 -0.13
N GLU A 73 -17.20 4.62 0.18
CA GLU A 73 -15.98 5.01 -0.51
C GLU A 73 -15.57 4.02 -1.62
N GLY A 74 -16.45 3.07 -1.98
CA GLY A 74 -16.25 2.14 -3.09
C GLY A 74 -15.35 0.95 -2.78
N LEU A 75 -14.93 0.75 -1.52
CA LEU A 75 -14.12 -0.38 -1.10
C LEU A 75 -15.02 -1.59 -0.84
N LYS A 76 -15.20 -2.42 -1.86
CA LYS A 76 -16.01 -3.64 -1.79
C LYS A 76 -15.11 -4.88 -1.72
N PRO A 77 -14.98 -5.55 -0.56
CA PRO A 77 -14.30 -6.84 -0.49
C PRO A 77 -15.09 -7.91 -1.25
N ARG A 78 -14.39 -8.80 -1.97
CA ARG A 78 -15.01 -9.94 -2.68
C ARG A 78 -15.70 -10.91 -1.73
N CYS A 79 -15.15 -11.09 -0.54
CA CYS A 79 -15.73 -11.91 0.52
C CYS A 79 -15.47 -11.28 1.88
N ILE A 80 -16.39 -11.47 2.83
CA ILE A 80 -16.19 -11.03 4.22
C ILE A 80 -15.53 -12.19 4.96
N THR A 81 -14.27 -12.03 5.33
CA THR A 81 -13.55 -13.03 6.14
C THR A 81 -13.86 -12.85 7.63
N THR A 82 -13.77 -13.94 8.39
CA THR A 82 -13.93 -13.91 9.85
C THR A 82 -12.86 -13.06 10.55
N GLU A 83 -11.67 -12.91 9.95
CA GLU A 83 -10.59 -12.06 10.47
C GLU A 83 -10.90 -10.56 10.38
N LEU A 84 -11.78 -10.13 9.46
CA LEU A 84 -12.28 -8.76 9.47
C LEU A 84 -13.25 -8.52 10.64
N GLY A 85 -13.64 -9.53 11.41
CA GLY A 85 -14.82 -9.57 12.29
C GLY A 85 -15.07 -8.34 13.17
N ASP A 86 -14.03 -7.76 13.77
CA ASP A 86 -14.16 -6.59 14.65
C ASP A 86 -13.85 -5.25 13.94
N TRP A 87 -14.02 -4.14 14.65
CA TRP A 87 -13.76 -2.81 14.10
C TRP A 87 -12.28 -2.59 13.74
N ARG A 88 -11.33 -3.31 14.35
CA ARG A 88 -9.90 -3.16 14.07
C ARG A 88 -9.54 -3.83 12.75
N GLY A 89 -10.11 -5.00 12.48
CA GLY A 89 -10.00 -5.69 11.19
C GLY A 89 -10.52 -4.82 10.06
N TRP A 90 -11.75 -4.32 10.16
CA TRP A 90 -12.34 -3.41 9.16
C TRP A 90 -11.59 -2.08 9.02
N LYS A 91 -11.13 -1.49 10.13
CA LYS A 91 -10.27 -0.30 10.08
C LYS A 91 -8.99 -0.58 9.29
N THR A 92 -8.30 -1.67 9.60
CA THR A 92 -7.04 -2.03 8.94
C THR A 92 -7.27 -2.26 7.46
N PHE A 93 -8.31 -3.01 7.11
CA PHE A 93 -8.75 -3.20 5.74
C PHE A 93 -9.00 -1.87 5.02
N TYR A 94 -9.76 -0.95 5.63
CA TYR A 94 -10.01 0.37 5.06
C TYR A 94 -8.70 1.08 4.70
N PHE A 95 -7.76 1.19 5.65
CA PHE A 95 -6.49 1.90 5.40
C PHE A 95 -5.56 1.18 4.41
N LEU A 96 -5.57 -0.15 4.38
CA LEU A 96 -4.75 -0.92 3.42
C LEU A 96 -5.20 -0.71 1.98
N PHE A 97 -6.51 -0.58 1.75
CA PHE A 97 -7.09 -0.57 0.41
C PHE A 97 -7.59 0.80 -0.06
N LYS A 98 -7.78 1.77 0.83
CA LYS A 98 -8.18 3.14 0.48
C LYS A 98 -7.15 3.83 -0.41
N GLU A 99 -5.88 3.69 -0.05
CA GLU A 99 -4.74 4.23 -0.80
C GLU A 99 -3.62 3.18 -0.89
N PRO A 100 -3.65 2.30 -1.91
CA PRO A 100 -2.63 1.28 -2.10
C PRO A 100 -1.24 1.90 -2.28
N ARG A 101 -0.34 1.61 -1.33
CA ARG A 101 1.04 2.08 -1.34
C ARG A 101 1.97 1.11 -2.09
N ASN A 102 3.09 1.63 -2.58
CA ASN A 102 4.16 0.79 -3.13
C ASN A 102 4.86 0.02 -2.00
N LEU A 103 4.96 -1.29 -2.13
CA LEU A 103 5.59 -2.17 -1.15
C LEU A 103 7.11 -2.29 -1.36
N LEU A 104 7.62 -1.99 -2.57
CA LEU A 104 9.05 -1.95 -2.84
C LEU A 104 9.69 -0.75 -2.14
N LYS A 105 10.85 -0.98 -1.52
CA LYS A 105 11.67 0.10 -0.96
C LYS A 105 12.60 0.66 -2.03
N ASN A 106 12.87 1.96 -1.97
CA ASN A 106 13.81 2.67 -2.84
C ASN A 106 13.64 2.31 -4.36
N PRO A 107 12.45 2.51 -4.94
CA PRO A 107 12.16 2.09 -6.30
C PRO A 107 12.88 2.91 -7.38
N SER A 108 13.26 4.16 -7.07
CA SER A 108 13.83 5.11 -8.02
C SER A 108 15.28 5.53 -7.70
N ALA A 109 16.05 4.66 -7.03
CA ALA A 109 17.47 4.86 -6.74
C ALA A 109 17.81 6.14 -5.93
N GLY A 110 16.86 6.64 -5.13
CA GLY A 110 17.06 7.79 -4.26
C GLY A 110 18.13 7.54 -3.19
N GLU A 111 18.15 6.32 -2.67
CA GLU A 111 19.04 5.84 -1.60
C GLU A 111 20.05 4.79 -2.13
N ASN A 112 20.59 5.02 -3.33
CA ASN A 112 21.46 4.08 -4.04
C ASN A 112 20.80 2.68 -4.12
N PHE A 113 21.42 1.64 -3.55
CA PHE A 113 20.91 0.27 -3.53
C PHE A 113 20.25 -0.14 -2.20
N SER A 114 19.98 0.81 -1.28
CA SER A 114 19.29 0.52 -0.02
C SER A 114 18.00 -0.26 -0.27
N GLY A 115 17.78 -1.34 0.48
CA GLY A 115 16.64 -2.25 0.33
C GLY A 115 16.74 -3.27 -0.80
N TRP A 116 17.69 -3.16 -1.72
CA TRP A 116 17.88 -4.11 -2.83
C TRP A 116 19.01 -5.09 -2.55
N GLU A 117 18.75 -6.37 -2.77
CA GLU A 117 19.79 -7.40 -2.76
C GLU A 117 20.34 -7.61 -4.17
N ILE A 118 21.66 -7.49 -4.34
CA ILE A 118 22.32 -7.69 -5.62
C ILE A 118 22.60 -9.19 -5.81
N ILE A 119 21.99 -9.78 -6.84
CA ILE A 119 22.07 -11.22 -7.13
C ILE A 119 23.13 -11.51 -8.17
N ARG A 120 23.26 -10.62 -9.16
CA ARG A 120 24.35 -10.64 -10.11
C ARG A 120 24.85 -9.22 -10.32
N ASN A 121 26.16 -9.08 -10.36
CA ASN A 121 26.85 -7.80 -10.50
C ASN A 121 27.95 -7.91 -11.56
N GLY A 122 27.57 -8.34 -12.76
CA GLY A 122 28.52 -8.63 -13.82
C GLY A 122 29.15 -7.38 -14.44
N GLY A 123 30.34 -7.52 -15.02
CA GLY A 123 31.05 -6.42 -15.67
C GLY A 123 31.52 -5.42 -14.63
N ASP A 124 31.25 -4.13 -14.85
CA ASP A 124 31.52 -3.07 -13.88
C ASP A 124 30.38 -2.90 -12.86
N GLY A 125 29.45 -3.85 -12.85
CA GLY A 125 28.36 -3.98 -11.89
C GLY A 125 27.21 -3.00 -12.13
N TRP A 126 26.41 -2.83 -11.08
CA TRP A 126 25.35 -1.84 -11.01
C TRP A 126 25.88 -0.48 -10.53
N ILE A 127 25.36 0.59 -11.12
CA ILE A 127 25.41 1.94 -10.53
C ILE A 127 24.03 2.57 -10.46
N THR A 128 23.96 3.67 -9.74
CA THR A 128 22.82 4.60 -9.77
C THR A 128 23.27 5.92 -10.35
N ASP A 129 22.51 6.48 -11.28
CA ASP A 129 22.82 7.78 -11.86
C ASP A 129 21.53 8.56 -12.17
N ARG A 130 21.67 9.84 -12.54
CA ARG A 130 20.56 10.67 -12.99
C ARG A 130 20.00 10.15 -14.30
N ILE A 131 18.70 10.34 -14.50
CA ILE A 131 18.09 10.01 -15.79
C ILE A 131 18.60 10.98 -16.87
N PHE A 132 19.07 10.46 -18.00
CA PHE A 132 19.49 11.26 -19.15
C PHE A 132 18.35 11.54 -20.14
N ALA A 133 17.32 10.70 -20.12
CA ALA A 133 16.11 10.86 -20.91
C ALA A 133 14.93 11.09 -19.96
N PRO A 134 14.05 12.07 -20.23
CA PRO A 134 12.97 12.42 -19.32
C PRO A 134 12.01 11.25 -19.13
N HIS A 135 11.74 10.92 -17.87
CA HIS A 135 10.72 9.96 -17.49
C HIS A 135 9.33 10.65 -17.55
N PRO A 136 8.24 9.94 -17.90
CA PRO A 136 6.90 10.53 -17.94
C PRO A 136 6.48 11.15 -16.60
N ASP A 137 6.82 10.50 -15.49
CA ASP A 137 6.76 11.08 -14.15
C ASP A 137 8.00 11.96 -13.89
N LYS A 138 7.77 13.26 -13.73
CA LYS A 138 8.79 14.30 -13.51
C LYS A 138 9.44 14.23 -12.12
N THR A 139 8.86 13.50 -11.18
CA THR A 139 9.44 13.31 -9.83
C THR A 139 10.62 12.33 -9.86
N VAL A 140 10.69 11.49 -10.89
CA VAL A 140 11.75 10.49 -11.08
C VAL A 140 12.98 11.17 -11.65
N THR A 141 14.07 11.21 -10.88
CA THR A 141 15.31 11.90 -11.26
C THR A 141 16.52 10.99 -11.37
N LYS A 142 16.44 9.76 -10.84
CA LYS A 142 17.51 8.76 -10.84
C LYS A 142 17.01 7.42 -11.36
N CYS A 143 17.95 6.60 -11.79
CA CYS A 143 17.72 5.21 -12.17
C CYS A 143 18.90 4.32 -11.81
N PHE A 144 18.68 3.01 -11.87
CA PHE A 144 19.71 2.00 -11.79
C PHE A 144 20.20 1.67 -13.21
N LEU A 145 21.51 1.52 -13.39
CA LEU A 145 22.13 1.18 -14.67
C LEU A 145 22.92 -0.13 -14.56
N THR A 146 22.72 -1.00 -15.54
CA THR A 146 23.47 -2.24 -15.68
C THR A 146 24.71 -2.06 -16.55
N SER A 147 25.68 -2.95 -16.37
CA SER A 147 26.89 -3.02 -17.16
C SER A 147 26.76 -4.02 -18.33
N TYR A 148 27.89 -4.49 -18.85
CA TYR A 148 28.00 -5.33 -20.05
C TYR A 148 27.93 -6.84 -19.79
N ARG A 149 27.82 -7.25 -18.53
CA ARG A 149 27.43 -8.62 -18.15
C ARG A 149 26.18 -8.55 -17.29
N LEU A 150 25.52 -9.70 -17.16
CA LEU A 150 24.24 -9.81 -16.48
C LEU A 150 24.30 -9.23 -15.06
N CYS A 151 23.45 -8.24 -14.82
CA CYS A 151 23.24 -7.55 -13.57
C CYS A 151 21.80 -7.79 -13.14
N LEU A 152 21.58 -8.34 -11.96
CA LEU A 152 20.25 -8.63 -11.41
C LEU A 152 20.19 -8.17 -9.95
N LYS A 153 19.09 -7.53 -9.57
CA LYS A 153 18.79 -7.19 -8.17
C LYS A 153 17.39 -7.66 -7.80
N ARG A 154 17.18 -7.95 -6.52
CA ARG A 154 15.89 -8.44 -6.00
C ARG A 154 15.45 -7.73 -4.73
N GLN A 155 14.14 -7.76 -4.50
CA GLN A 155 13.51 -7.51 -3.21
C GLN A 155 12.52 -8.63 -2.89
N LEU A 156 12.53 -9.09 -1.64
CA LEU A 156 11.55 -10.02 -1.10
C LEU A 156 10.61 -9.24 -0.18
N ILE A 157 9.33 -9.20 -0.55
CA ILE A 157 8.28 -8.51 0.21
C ILE A 157 7.58 -9.55 1.08
N ASP A 158 7.49 -9.28 2.38
CA ASP A 158 6.70 -10.06 3.34
C ASP A 158 5.34 -9.39 3.50
N LEU A 159 4.29 -10.03 2.96
CA LEU A 159 2.96 -9.42 2.88
C LEU A 159 2.32 -9.27 4.26
N GLU A 160 2.58 -10.20 5.18
CA GLU A 160 2.06 -10.14 6.54
C GLU A 160 2.67 -8.98 7.31
N LYS A 161 3.99 -8.76 7.19
CA LYS A 161 4.65 -7.59 7.77
C LYS A 161 4.18 -6.26 7.16
N GLU A 162 3.73 -6.27 5.91
CA GLU A 162 3.12 -5.11 5.26
C GLU A 162 1.62 -4.93 5.62
N GLY A 163 1.05 -5.83 6.43
CA GLY A 163 -0.29 -5.73 7.01
C GLY A 163 -1.36 -6.61 6.35
N TYR A 164 -1.00 -7.38 5.32
CA TYR A 164 -1.93 -8.26 4.62
C TYR A 164 -1.96 -9.64 5.29
N SER A 165 -3.01 -9.91 6.07
CA SER A 165 -3.11 -11.17 6.82
C SER A 165 -3.28 -12.37 5.87
N PRO A 166 -2.85 -13.58 6.31
CA PRO A 166 -3.10 -14.83 5.59
C PRO A 166 -4.55 -15.02 5.12
N ALA A 167 -5.54 -14.70 5.97
CA ALA A 167 -6.95 -14.85 5.60
C ALA A 167 -7.37 -13.86 4.49
N ILE A 168 -6.85 -12.63 4.51
CA ILE A 168 -7.08 -11.67 3.43
C ILE A 168 -6.51 -12.20 2.12
N LEU A 169 -5.28 -12.70 2.13
CA LEU A 169 -4.60 -13.20 0.94
C LEU A 169 -5.24 -14.48 0.39
N ASP A 170 -5.68 -15.39 1.25
CA ASP A 170 -6.23 -16.68 0.82
C ASP A 170 -7.70 -16.61 0.38
N GLU A 171 -8.53 -15.86 1.10
CA GLU A 171 -9.98 -15.83 0.85
C GLU A 171 -10.38 -14.70 -0.11
N MET A 172 -9.84 -13.47 0.07
CA MET A 172 -10.18 -12.35 -0.80
C MET A 172 -9.33 -12.31 -2.07
N GLN A 173 -8.09 -12.80 -2.01
CA GLN A 173 -7.13 -12.78 -3.11
C GLN A 173 -7.09 -11.40 -3.82
N PRO A 174 -6.79 -10.31 -3.10
CA PRO A 174 -6.74 -8.97 -3.69
C PRO A 174 -5.72 -8.90 -4.82
N ASP A 175 -6.03 -8.15 -5.88
CA ASP A 175 -5.20 -7.99 -7.06
C ASP A 175 -3.79 -7.48 -6.66
N ILE A 176 -2.75 -8.17 -7.13
CA ILE A 176 -1.36 -7.73 -6.94
C ILE A 176 -0.90 -7.08 -8.24
N VAL A 177 -0.77 -5.76 -8.22
CA VAL A 177 -0.40 -4.93 -9.36
C VAL A 177 1.09 -4.65 -9.32
N ILE A 178 1.78 -5.05 -10.39
CA ILE A 178 3.21 -4.85 -10.60
C ILE A 178 3.40 -3.83 -11.71
N SER A 179 4.35 -2.91 -11.53
CA SER A 179 4.91 -2.14 -12.63
C SER A 179 6.42 -2.00 -12.52
N ASP A 180 7.09 -1.85 -13.66
CA ASP A 180 8.51 -1.53 -13.72
C ASP A 180 8.81 -0.69 -14.96
N TRP A 181 9.69 0.30 -14.80
CA TRP A 181 10.07 1.18 -15.90
C TRP A 181 11.50 0.90 -16.35
N TYR A 182 11.66 0.72 -17.65
CA TYR A 182 12.96 0.39 -18.25
C TYR A 182 13.20 1.20 -19.53
N ALA A 183 14.47 1.49 -19.82
CA ALA A 183 14.86 2.20 -21.03
C ALA A 183 16.28 1.80 -21.50
N PRO A 184 16.46 1.48 -22.79
CA PRO A 184 17.78 1.28 -23.37
C PRO A 184 18.53 2.61 -23.51
N ARG A 185 19.83 2.56 -23.77
CA ARG A 185 20.55 3.70 -24.35
C ARG A 185 20.36 3.74 -25.86
N ARG A 186 20.57 4.92 -26.47
CA ARG A 186 20.51 5.08 -27.94
C ARG A 186 21.71 4.45 -28.64
N ASP A 187 22.90 4.66 -28.09
CA ASP A 187 24.18 4.28 -28.67
C ASP A 187 24.61 2.84 -28.39
N CYS A 188 23.85 2.08 -27.60
CA CYS A 188 24.16 0.70 -27.26
C CYS A 188 22.91 -0.18 -27.24
N GLY A 189 23.01 -1.38 -27.80
CA GLY A 189 22.00 -2.40 -27.62
C GLY A 189 22.01 -2.93 -26.18
N SER A 190 20.84 -3.33 -25.67
CA SER A 190 20.69 -3.82 -24.30
C SER A 190 19.57 -4.83 -24.17
N GLN A 191 19.61 -5.60 -23.10
CA GLN A 191 18.62 -6.61 -22.73
C GLN A 191 18.00 -6.21 -21.39
N TYR A 192 16.68 -6.34 -21.28
CA TYR A 192 15.91 -6.20 -20.04
C TYR A 192 15.29 -7.55 -19.64
N ASP A 193 15.40 -7.88 -18.36
CA ASP A 193 14.87 -9.10 -17.76
C ASP A 193 14.09 -8.77 -16.48
N ILE A 194 12.94 -9.42 -16.29
CA ILE A 194 12.13 -9.33 -15.07
C ILE A 194 11.52 -10.69 -14.73
N CYS A 195 11.51 -11.03 -13.45
CA CYS A 195 10.88 -12.23 -12.91
C CYS A 195 10.21 -11.89 -11.58
N ILE A 196 8.91 -12.14 -11.51
CA ILE A 196 8.09 -11.92 -10.31
C ILE A 196 7.53 -13.26 -9.86
N GLU A 197 7.73 -13.59 -8.60
CA GLU A 197 7.24 -14.84 -8.01
C GLU A 197 6.32 -14.51 -6.83
N LEU A 198 5.10 -15.03 -6.86
CA LEU A 198 4.25 -15.12 -5.67
C LEU A 198 4.61 -16.40 -4.94
N LEU A 199 5.04 -16.29 -3.69
CA LEU A 199 5.64 -17.40 -2.95
C LEU A 199 4.80 -17.77 -1.73
N ASN A 200 4.82 -19.06 -1.38
CA ASN A 200 4.19 -19.57 -0.17
C ASN A 200 5.02 -19.32 1.09
N GLN A 201 4.54 -19.80 2.24
CA GLN A 201 5.24 -19.68 3.54
C GLN A 201 6.64 -20.32 3.58
N PHE A 202 6.90 -21.30 2.69
CA PHE A 202 8.19 -21.97 2.52
C PHE A 202 9.06 -21.30 1.44
N GLN A 203 8.63 -20.15 0.90
CA GLN A 203 9.25 -19.43 -0.21
C GLN A 203 9.30 -20.22 -1.53
N GLU A 204 8.38 -21.16 -1.72
CA GLU A 204 8.20 -21.88 -2.98
C GLU A 204 7.19 -21.13 -3.87
N ALA A 205 7.40 -21.15 -5.19
CA ALA A 205 6.55 -20.44 -6.13
C ALA A 205 5.15 -21.05 -6.21
N VAL A 206 4.14 -20.22 -5.90
CA VAL A 206 2.73 -20.48 -6.18
C VAL A 206 2.43 -20.07 -7.62
N GLN A 207 2.92 -18.90 -8.04
CA GLN A 207 2.75 -18.38 -9.38
C GLN A 207 3.99 -17.56 -9.78
N THR A 208 4.40 -17.68 -11.04
CA THR A 208 5.57 -16.99 -11.58
C THR A 208 5.21 -16.25 -12.86
N LEU A 209 5.58 -14.98 -12.92
CA LEU A 209 5.62 -14.18 -14.13
C LEU A 209 7.09 -14.04 -14.55
N GLN A 210 7.43 -14.59 -15.71
CA GLN A 210 8.73 -14.41 -16.33
C GLN A 210 8.54 -14.22 -17.83
N PRO A 211 8.35 -12.97 -18.30
CA PRO A 211 8.26 -12.68 -19.72
C PRO A 211 9.58 -12.99 -20.42
N GLU A 212 9.53 -13.13 -21.75
CA GLU A 212 10.73 -13.20 -22.56
C GLU A 212 11.56 -11.91 -22.41
N SER A 213 12.88 -12.07 -22.44
CA SER A 213 13.82 -10.96 -22.36
C SER A 213 13.54 -9.95 -23.49
N VAL A 214 13.42 -8.67 -23.12
CA VAL A 214 13.24 -7.60 -24.10
C VAL A 214 14.61 -7.16 -24.61
N ILE A 215 14.82 -7.26 -25.92
CA ILE A 215 16.09 -6.93 -26.56
C ILE A 215 15.93 -5.64 -27.37
N PHE A 216 16.84 -4.70 -27.16
CA PHE A 216 16.92 -3.45 -27.90
C PHE A 216 18.16 -3.43 -28.80
N PRO A 217 18.02 -3.08 -30.09
CA PRO A 217 19.17 -2.92 -30.97
C PRO A 217 19.95 -1.65 -30.63
N GLN A 218 21.20 -1.59 -31.09
CA GLN A 218 21.94 -0.34 -31.12
C GLN A 218 21.28 0.68 -32.05
N TRP A 219 21.49 1.98 -31.78
CA TRP A 219 20.92 3.09 -32.56
C TRP A 219 19.39 3.16 -32.51
N ASN A 220 18.81 2.78 -31.37
CA ASN A 220 17.39 2.90 -31.11
C ASN A 220 17.05 4.27 -30.48
N ASP A 221 15.79 4.66 -30.56
CA ASP A 221 15.23 5.90 -30.01
C ASP A 221 14.12 5.63 -28.98
N GLN A 222 14.12 4.43 -28.39
CA GLN A 222 13.02 4.00 -27.55
C GLN A 222 12.96 4.84 -26.25
N PRO A 223 11.80 5.41 -25.93
CA PRO A 223 11.61 6.10 -24.66
C PRO A 223 11.55 5.09 -23.50
N TRP A 224 11.41 5.61 -22.28
CA TRP A 224 11.02 4.80 -21.14
C TRP A 224 9.74 4.01 -21.45
N LYS A 225 9.79 2.71 -21.22
CA LYS A 225 8.64 1.80 -21.33
C LYS A 225 8.26 1.30 -19.96
N GLU A 226 6.95 1.17 -19.76
CA GLU A 226 6.38 0.55 -18.58
C GLU A 226 6.02 -0.90 -18.91
N MET A 227 6.50 -1.82 -18.07
CA MET A 227 5.96 -3.17 -17.98
C MET A 227 4.94 -3.18 -16.84
N THR A 228 3.74 -3.71 -17.08
CA THR A 228 2.73 -3.90 -16.03
C THR A 228 2.21 -5.32 -16.03
N HIS A 229 1.82 -5.81 -14.86
CA HIS A 229 1.14 -7.08 -14.71
C HIS A 229 0.22 -7.05 -13.50
N VAL A 230 -0.89 -7.78 -13.57
CA VAL A 230 -1.80 -7.94 -12.44
C VAL A 230 -2.00 -9.42 -12.19
N PHE A 231 -1.55 -9.90 -11.03
CA PHE A 231 -1.93 -11.22 -10.57
C PHE A 231 -3.33 -11.15 -9.98
N LYS A 232 -4.23 -11.95 -10.55
CA LYS A 232 -5.59 -12.17 -10.07
C LYS A 232 -5.77 -13.65 -9.83
N ASP A 233 -6.63 -13.99 -8.87
CA ASP A 233 -7.05 -15.37 -8.62
C ASP A 233 -5.85 -16.32 -8.51
N TYR A 234 -4.78 -15.86 -7.84
CA TYR A 234 -3.49 -16.54 -7.74
C TYR A 234 -3.51 -17.78 -6.83
N GLY A 235 -4.68 -18.10 -6.26
CA GLY A 235 -4.86 -19.22 -5.36
C GLY A 235 -4.41 -18.91 -3.93
N ARG A 236 -4.63 -19.88 -3.04
CA ARG A 236 -4.32 -19.75 -1.62
C ARG A 236 -2.82 -19.97 -1.38
N GLY A 237 -2.33 -19.41 -0.28
CA GLY A 237 -1.01 -19.71 0.27
C GLY A 237 0.07 -18.67 0.00
N VAL A 238 -0.22 -17.63 -0.78
CA VAL A 238 0.75 -16.54 -1.04
C VAL A 238 1.06 -15.78 0.25
N ARG A 239 2.35 -15.64 0.57
CA ARG A 239 2.87 -14.93 1.75
C ARG A 239 3.99 -13.95 1.41
N PHE A 240 4.74 -14.21 0.34
CA PHE A 240 5.80 -13.32 -0.11
C PHE A 240 5.68 -13.00 -1.60
N ILE A 241 6.27 -11.88 -1.99
CA ILE A 241 6.48 -11.52 -3.39
C ILE A 241 7.98 -11.35 -3.61
N ARG A 242 8.57 -12.11 -4.52
CA ARG A 242 9.95 -11.90 -4.96
C ARG A 242 9.94 -11.12 -6.26
N PHE A 243 10.47 -9.91 -6.22
CA PHE A 243 10.62 -9.04 -7.37
C PHE A 243 12.08 -9.06 -7.80
N THR A 244 12.40 -9.57 -8.98
CA THR A 244 13.76 -9.60 -9.54
C THR A 244 13.76 -8.96 -10.91
N HIS A 245 14.70 -8.05 -11.17
CA HIS A 245 14.88 -7.48 -12.50
C HIS A 245 16.33 -7.07 -12.77
N GLY A 246 16.59 -6.75 -14.03
CA GLY A 246 17.86 -6.18 -14.47
C GLY A 246 18.10 -6.45 -15.94
N GLY A 247 19.33 -6.80 -16.27
CA GLY A 247 19.73 -7.02 -17.64
C GLY A 247 21.21 -6.77 -17.87
N ARG A 248 21.55 -6.44 -19.11
CA ARG A 248 22.94 -6.22 -19.56
C ARG A 248 22.95 -5.43 -20.87
N ASP A 249 24.13 -4.97 -21.26
CA ASP A 249 24.37 -4.58 -22.64
C ASP A 249 24.36 -5.81 -23.59
N THR A 250 24.36 -5.54 -24.90
CA THR A 250 24.58 -6.56 -25.93
C THR A 250 25.84 -6.34 -26.77
N GLN A 251 26.64 -5.33 -26.47
CA GLN A 251 27.84 -4.93 -27.24
C GLN A 251 29.16 -5.23 -26.53
N PHE A 252 29.11 -5.68 -25.27
CA PHE A 252 30.26 -5.96 -24.41
C PHE A 252 31.18 -4.74 -24.18
N TRP A 253 30.58 -3.56 -24.03
CA TRP A 253 31.32 -2.30 -23.83
C TRP A 253 31.53 -2.01 -22.35
N ALA A 254 32.79 -1.82 -21.95
CA ALA A 254 33.14 -1.47 -20.58
C ALA A 254 32.36 -0.21 -20.12
N GLY A 255 31.93 -0.18 -18.86
CA GLY A 255 31.06 0.86 -18.32
C GLY A 255 29.59 0.44 -18.18
N TYR A 256 28.69 1.42 -18.27
CA TYR A 256 27.27 1.30 -17.90
C TYR A 256 26.35 1.53 -19.10
N TYR A 257 26.53 0.68 -20.11
CA TYR A 257 25.83 0.72 -21.38
C TYR A 257 24.63 -0.23 -21.47
N GLY A 258 24.35 -0.98 -20.40
CA GLY A 258 23.20 -1.88 -20.34
C GLY A 258 21.86 -1.16 -20.14
N ILE A 259 20.84 -1.94 -19.81
CA ILE A 259 19.50 -1.42 -19.54
C ILE A 259 19.48 -0.52 -18.30
N ARG A 260 18.63 0.51 -18.34
CA ARG A 260 18.30 1.37 -17.22
C ARG A 260 16.94 0.97 -16.66
N VAL A 261 16.80 0.88 -15.34
CA VAL A 261 15.53 0.56 -14.66
C VAL A 261 15.25 1.53 -13.52
N THR A 262 13.98 1.87 -13.28
CA THR A 262 13.56 2.79 -12.20
C THR A 262 12.07 2.64 -11.91
N SER A 263 11.56 3.36 -10.91
CA SER A 263 10.12 3.49 -10.62
C SER A 263 9.35 2.18 -10.51
N SER A 264 10.03 1.13 -10.03
CA SER A 264 9.43 -0.18 -9.80
C SER A 264 8.33 -0.09 -8.74
N SER A 265 7.23 -0.80 -8.94
CA SER A 265 6.11 -0.80 -7.99
C SER A 265 5.49 -2.17 -7.81
N VAL A 266 5.14 -2.48 -6.57
CA VAL A 266 4.26 -3.59 -6.19
C VAL A 266 3.18 -3.02 -5.29
N LYS A 267 1.92 -3.14 -5.68
CA LYS A 267 0.76 -2.67 -4.92
C LYS A 267 -0.25 -3.80 -4.79
N VAL A 268 -0.92 -3.85 -3.64
CA VAL A 268 -2.04 -4.77 -3.42
C VAL A 268 -3.31 -3.93 -3.41
N CYS A 269 -4.20 -4.20 -4.36
CA CYS A 269 -5.39 -3.39 -4.63
C CYS A 269 -6.65 -4.25 -4.50
N LEU A 270 -7.79 -3.63 -4.21
CA LEU A 270 -9.06 -4.29 -4.48
C LEU A 270 -9.29 -4.31 -5.98
N THR A 271 -9.89 -5.39 -6.45
CA THR A 271 -10.28 -5.53 -7.85
C THR A 271 -11.15 -4.34 -8.25
N ALA A 272 -10.77 -3.63 -9.31
CA ALA A 272 -11.65 -2.68 -9.96
C ALA A 272 -12.76 -3.47 -10.67
N GLU A 273 -13.99 -3.36 -10.18
CA GLU A 273 -15.20 -3.66 -10.96
C GLU A 273 -15.46 -2.55 -11.98
#